data_AF-A0A2N4WQA9-F1
#
_entry.id   AF-A0A2N4WQA9-F1
#
_cell.length_a   1.000
_cell.length_b   1.000
_cell.length_c   1.000
_cell.angle_alpha   90.00
_cell.angle_beta   90.00
_cell.angle_gamma   90.00
#
_symmetry.space_group_name_H-M   'P 1'
#
loop_
_entity.id
_entity.type
_entity.pdbx_description
1 polymer ?
#
loop_
_entity_poly.entity_id
_entity_poly.type
_entity_poly.pdbx_seq_one_letter_code
_entity_poly.pdbx_strand_id
1 'polypeptide(L)'
;MARKHYGWKLGEKPPLLGAHSLAKHHVFERYTERYIEILSPTLAKRELNLTIVDGFCGGGLYSFEDRTVPGSPILLVRAVRAAEARLALARKHGFRVHADYFFIDRKQTHIEFLRDQLAQTEFANEVGRSIHLATDTFESRADAIITAIRAKGSSHRALFFLDQYGWSAVSFQTIRRIFSELKNPEVIITFSVDSLIDYLTAETTRMKSGQAIELDASLGEALAAMKTEAVSMDTQCYELRRHPVLRGVSL
;
A
#
# COMPACT_ATOMS: atom_id res chain seq x y z
N MET A 1 -3.54 13.08 14.55
CA MET A 1 -3.90 14.22 13.66
C MET A 1 -5.16 13.91 12.86
N ALA A 2 -5.91 14.92 12.42
CA ALA A 2 -7.19 14.78 11.70
C ALA A 2 -7.07 13.94 10.41
N ARG A 3 -8.03 13.03 10.22
CA ARG A 3 -8.18 12.12 9.07
C ARG A 3 -8.22 12.91 7.75
N LYS A 4 -7.14 12.94 6.99
CA LYS A 4 -7.20 13.36 5.58
C LYS A 4 -7.82 12.22 4.77
N HIS A 5 -9.13 12.26 4.60
CA HIS A 5 -9.82 11.39 3.66
C HIS A 5 -9.56 11.88 2.25
N TYR A 6 -8.73 11.15 1.50
CA TYR A 6 -8.65 11.34 0.05
C TYR A 6 -10.00 11.01 -0.59
N GLY A 7 -10.37 11.82 -1.58
CA GLY A 7 -11.62 11.72 -2.32
C GLY A 7 -11.35 11.86 -3.81
N TRP A 8 -11.85 10.90 -4.58
CA TRP A 8 -11.81 10.92 -6.03
C TRP A 8 -13.21 10.86 -6.59
N LYS A 9 -13.43 11.64 -7.64
CA LYS A 9 -14.69 11.72 -8.36
C LYS A 9 -14.45 12.29 -9.74
N LEU A 10 -15.13 11.72 -10.74
CA LEU A 10 -15.02 12.18 -12.13
C LEU A 10 -15.45 13.65 -12.24
N GLY A 11 -14.71 14.42 -13.04
CA GLY A 11 -14.91 15.86 -13.22
C GLY A 11 -14.36 16.75 -12.10
N GLU A 12 -13.83 16.18 -11.01
CA GLU A 12 -13.18 16.92 -9.92
C GLU A 12 -11.66 16.79 -9.99
N LYS A 13 -10.94 17.76 -9.39
CA LYS A 13 -9.48 17.70 -9.30
C LYS A 13 -9.05 16.54 -8.40
N PRO A 14 -7.95 15.82 -8.73
CA PRO A 14 -7.41 14.78 -7.86
C PRO A 14 -7.02 15.33 -6.47
N PRO A 15 -7.14 14.54 -5.41
CA PRO A 15 -6.83 14.99 -4.07
C PRO A 15 -5.34 15.34 -3.91
N LEU A 16 -5.04 16.33 -3.07
CA LEU A 16 -3.67 16.73 -2.75
C LEU A 16 -2.95 15.65 -1.95
N LEU A 17 -1.88 15.09 -2.51
CA LEU A 17 -1.05 14.07 -1.87
C LEU A 17 -0.16 14.70 -0.80
N GLY A 18 -0.12 14.09 0.39
CA GLY A 18 0.91 14.44 1.39
C GLY A 18 2.28 13.85 1.04
N ALA A 19 3.37 14.52 1.42
CA ALA A 19 4.74 14.05 1.17
C ALA A 19 5.00 12.61 1.67
N HIS A 20 4.45 12.23 2.83
CA HIS A 20 4.54 10.85 3.34
C HIS A 20 3.84 9.82 2.44
N SER A 21 2.71 10.18 1.81
CA SER A 21 2.01 9.29 0.88
C SER A 21 2.78 9.13 -0.43
N LEU A 22 3.52 10.15 -0.88
CA LEU A 22 4.45 10.03 -2.01
C LEU A 22 5.60 9.06 -1.71
N ALA A 23 6.22 9.18 -0.53
CA ALA A 23 7.27 8.26 -0.10
C ALA A 23 6.78 6.80 -0.04
N LYS A 24 5.56 6.58 0.45
CA LYS A 24 4.91 5.26 0.44
C LYS A 24 4.75 4.70 -0.98
N HIS A 25 4.30 5.51 -1.93
CA HIS A 25 4.20 5.08 -3.33
C HIS A 25 5.56 4.65 -3.91
N HIS A 26 6.63 5.40 -3.62
CA HIS A 26 7.99 5.00 -4.03
C HIS A 26 8.44 3.67 -3.39
N VAL A 27 8.05 3.40 -2.13
CA VAL A 27 8.32 2.10 -1.51
C VAL A 27 7.62 0.99 -2.28
N PHE A 28 6.35 1.14 -2.64
CA PHE A 28 5.58 0.11 -3.35
C PHE A 28 6.18 -0.20 -4.73
N GLU A 29 6.52 0.84 -5.48
CA GLU A 29 7.16 0.72 -6.79
C GLU A 29 8.51 -0.01 -6.68
N ARG A 30 9.43 0.51 -5.86
CA ARG A 30 10.78 -0.06 -5.70
C ARG A 30 10.76 -1.47 -5.13
N TYR A 31 9.85 -1.73 -4.20
CA TYR A 31 9.66 -3.07 -3.65
C TYR A 31 9.24 -4.05 -4.73
N THR A 32 8.23 -3.69 -5.52
CA THR A 32 7.71 -4.55 -6.60
C THR A 32 8.78 -4.88 -7.63
N GLU A 33 9.54 -3.87 -8.08
CA GLU A 33 10.65 -4.11 -9.00
C GLU A 33 11.69 -5.06 -8.41
N ARG A 34 12.13 -4.78 -7.18
CA ARG A 34 13.18 -5.57 -6.53
C ARG A 34 12.72 -7.00 -6.23
N TYR A 35 11.46 -7.17 -5.85
CA TYR A 35 10.84 -8.46 -5.60
C TYR A 35 10.90 -9.36 -6.85
N ILE A 36 10.53 -8.82 -8.02
CA ILE A 36 10.56 -9.54 -9.30
C ILE A 36 12.00 -9.94 -9.66
N GLU A 37 12.97 -9.05 -9.46
CA GLU A 37 14.39 -9.34 -9.69
C GLU A 37 14.88 -10.50 -8.79
N ILE A 38 14.57 -10.45 -7.49
CA ILE A 38 14.98 -11.47 -6.51
C ILE A 38 14.37 -12.84 -6.82
N LEU A 39 13.10 -12.87 -7.24
CA LEU A 39 12.40 -14.13 -7.57
C LEU A 39 12.79 -14.72 -8.93
N SER A 40 13.68 -14.04 -9.63
CA SER A 40 14.15 -14.42 -10.95
C SER A 40 15.68 -14.62 -10.96
N PRO A 41 16.28 -15.38 -10.01
CA PRO A 41 17.74 -15.40 -9.89
C PRO A 41 18.41 -16.24 -10.99
N THR A 42 17.73 -17.26 -11.52
CA THR A 42 18.28 -18.19 -12.51
C THR A 42 17.87 -17.82 -13.94
N LEU A 43 18.85 -17.86 -14.87
CA LEU A 43 18.63 -17.63 -16.31
C LEU A 43 17.71 -18.68 -16.95
N ALA A 44 17.57 -19.86 -16.33
CA ALA A 44 16.69 -20.92 -16.80
C ALA A 44 15.19 -20.62 -16.54
N LYS A 45 14.86 -19.84 -15.50
CA LYS A 45 13.49 -19.45 -15.21
C LYS A 45 13.10 -18.29 -16.13
N ARG A 46 12.22 -18.58 -17.08
CA ARG A 46 11.80 -17.62 -18.11
C ARG A 46 10.52 -16.86 -17.76
N GLU A 47 9.79 -17.35 -16.77
CA GLU A 47 8.47 -16.82 -16.46
C GLU A 47 8.25 -16.70 -14.94
N LEU A 48 7.47 -15.70 -14.56
CA LEU A 48 6.99 -15.48 -13.20
C LEU A 48 5.49 -15.27 -13.22
N ASN A 49 4.75 -16.11 -12.51
CA ASN A 49 3.33 -15.91 -12.26
C ASN A 49 3.16 -15.14 -10.95
N LEU A 50 2.51 -13.99 -11.01
CA LEU A 50 2.40 -13.06 -9.89
C LEU A 50 0.98 -12.51 -9.79
N THR A 51 0.43 -12.47 -8.60
CA THR A 51 -0.76 -11.65 -8.32
C THR A 51 -0.37 -10.51 -7.40
N ILE A 52 -0.73 -9.29 -7.79
CA ILE A 52 -0.57 -8.10 -6.94
C ILE A 52 -1.95 -7.66 -6.49
N VAL A 53 -2.10 -7.43 -5.18
CA VAL A 53 -3.36 -7.00 -4.58
C VAL A 53 -3.11 -5.68 -3.87
N ASP A 54 -3.84 -4.63 -4.25
CA ASP A 54 -3.93 -3.38 -3.50
C ASP A 54 -5.32 -3.30 -2.86
N GLY A 55 -5.37 -3.52 -1.55
CA GLY A 55 -6.62 -3.59 -0.80
C GLY A 55 -7.29 -2.24 -0.58
N PHE A 56 -6.59 -1.13 -0.83
CA PHE A 56 -7.03 0.24 -0.53
C PHE A 56 -6.55 1.21 -1.62
N CYS A 57 -6.90 0.89 -2.86
CA CYS A 57 -6.22 1.42 -4.04
C CYS A 57 -6.49 2.90 -4.37
N GLY A 58 -7.59 3.47 -3.88
CA GLY A 58 -8.01 4.83 -4.22
C GLY A 58 -8.31 5.02 -5.71
N GLY A 59 -8.28 6.27 -6.17
CA GLY A 59 -8.52 6.62 -7.58
C GLY A 59 -7.29 6.58 -8.47
N GLY A 60 -6.09 6.27 -7.96
CA GLY A 60 -4.90 6.08 -8.79
C GLY A 60 -4.23 7.33 -9.37
N LEU A 61 -4.74 8.55 -9.11
CA LEU A 61 -4.06 9.81 -9.47
C LEU A 61 -4.15 10.81 -8.32
N TYR A 62 -3.12 11.63 -8.11
CA TYR A 62 -3.12 12.66 -7.08
C TYR A 62 -2.53 13.96 -7.60
N SER A 63 -2.82 15.06 -6.91
CA SER A 63 -2.14 16.34 -7.13
C SER A 63 -0.98 16.48 -6.15
N PHE A 64 0.19 16.95 -6.58
CA PHE A 64 1.36 17.19 -5.73
C PHE A 64 2.21 18.30 -6.36
N GLU A 65 2.51 19.38 -5.62
CA GLU A 65 3.33 20.51 -6.11
C GLU A 65 2.95 20.96 -7.54
N ASP A 66 1.67 21.30 -7.73
CA ASP A 66 1.07 21.77 -9.00
C ASP A 66 1.12 20.81 -10.20
N ARG A 67 1.55 19.56 -9.99
CA ARG A 67 1.51 18.49 -10.99
C ARG A 67 0.63 17.32 -10.54
N THR A 68 0.27 16.47 -11.49
CA THR A 68 -0.38 15.19 -11.20
C THR A 68 0.64 14.08 -11.07
N VAL A 69 0.48 13.23 -10.07
CA VAL A 69 1.34 12.06 -9.82
C VAL A 69 0.50 10.79 -9.72
N PRO A 70 0.98 9.66 -10.25
CA PRO A 70 0.26 8.39 -10.18
C PRO A 70 0.18 7.83 -8.75
N GLY A 71 -0.91 7.13 -8.48
CA GLY A 71 -1.11 6.34 -7.27
C GLY A 71 -0.61 4.91 -7.41
N SER A 72 -0.76 4.12 -6.33
CA SER A 72 -0.30 2.73 -6.29
C SER A 72 -0.80 1.84 -7.44
N PRO A 73 -2.06 1.90 -7.91
CA PRO A 73 -2.49 1.02 -9.00
C PRO A 73 -1.65 1.18 -10.27
N ILE A 74 -1.45 2.42 -10.71
CA ILE A 74 -0.69 2.73 -11.93
C ILE A 74 0.80 2.41 -11.72
N LEU A 75 1.34 2.78 -10.55
CA LEU A 75 2.75 2.52 -10.22
C LEU A 75 3.06 1.03 -10.14
N LEU A 76 2.19 0.20 -9.57
CA LEU A 76 2.39 -1.24 -9.45
C LEU A 76 2.39 -1.92 -10.81
N VAL A 77 1.49 -1.55 -11.72
CA VAL A 77 1.49 -2.09 -13.09
C VAL A 77 2.78 -1.67 -13.82
N ARG A 78 3.17 -0.39 -13.73
CA ARG A 78 4.42 0.12 -14.33
C ARG A 78 5.66 -0.56 -13.78
N ALA A 79 5.75 -0.76 -12.46
CA ALA A 79 6.87 -1.44 -11.80
C ALA A 79 7.06 -2.86 -12.34
N VAL A 80 5.96 -3.62 -12.50
CA VAL A 80 6.01 -4.95 -13.10
C VAL A 80 6.52 -4.89 -14.55
N ARG A 81 6.00 -3.97 -15.36
CA ARG A 81 6.42 -3.81 -16.77
C ARG A 81 7.88 -3.40 -16.89
N ALA A 82 8.34 -2.50 -16.04
CA ALA A 82 9.73 -2.05 -15.99
C ALA A 82 10.68 -3.18 -15.60
N ALA A 83 10.33 -3.97 -14.58
CA ALA A 83 11.11 -5.14 -14.15
C ALA A 83 11.13 -6.24 -15.22
N GLU A 84 9.99 -6.54 -15.85
CA GLU A 84 9.90 -7.48 -16.97
C GLU A 84 10.82 -7.05 -18.13
N ALA A 85 10.71 -5.80 -18.58
CA ALA A 85 11.51 -5.29 -19.69
C ALA A 85 13.02 -5.36 -19.39
N ARG A 86 13.42 -4.98 -18.17
CA ARG A 86 14.82 -5.05 -17.72
C ARG A 86 15.35 -6.48 -17.75
N LEU A 87 14.59 -7.43 -17.22
CA LEU A 87 14.97 -8.85 -17.19
C LEU A 87 14.94 -9.47 -18.59
N ALA A 88 14.01 -9.08 -19.45
CA ALA A 88 13.93 -9.56 -20.82
C ALA A 88 15.14 -9.09 -21.65
N LEU A 89 15.55 -7.83 -21.50
CA LEU A 89 16.74 -7.28 -22.16
C LEU A 89 18.04 -7.92 -21.65
N ALA A 90 18.12 -8.21 -20.36
CA ALA A 90 19.32 -8.80 -19.75
C ALA A 90 19.51 -10.30 -20.08
N ARG A 91 18.54 -10.96 -20.71
CA ARG A 91 18.53 -12.42 -20.90
C ARG A 91 18.42 -12.82 -22.36
N LYS A 92 19.28 -13.75 -22.78
CA LYS A 92 19.30 -14.32 -24.15
C LYS A 92 17.95 -14.88 -24.62
N HIS A 93 17.14 -15.42 -23.70
CA HIS A 93 15.86 -16.07 -24.03
C HIS A 93 14.63 -15.28 -23.57
N GLY A 94 14.82 -14.00 -23.20
CA GLY A 94 13.75 -13.17 -22.67
C GLY A 94 13.29 -13.56 -21.27
N PHE A 95 12.27 -12.84 -20.80
CA PHE A 95 11.61 -13.07 -19.53
C PHE A 95 10.18 -12.51 -19.59
N ARG A 96 9.22 -13.20 -18.95
CA ARG A 96 7.82 -12.77 -18.92
C ARG A 96 7.26 -12.80 -17.50
N VAL A 97 6.53 -11.77 -17.12
CA VAL A 97 5.73 -11.74 -15.90
C VAL A 97 4.26 -11.86 -16.28
N HIS A 98 3.64 -12.99 -15.91
CA HIS A 98 2.20 -13.18 -16.02
C HIS A 98 1.56 -12.64 -14.75
N ALA A 99 1.21 -11.35 -14.78
CA ALA A 99 0.67 -10.63 -13.65
C ALA A 99 -0.85 -10.46 -13.72
N ASP A 100 -1.53 -10.75 -12.60
CA ASP A 100 -2.89 -10.33 -12.33
C ASP A 100 -2.89 -9.28 -11.22
N TYR A 101 -3.79 -8.30 -11.31
CA TYR A 101 -3.91 -7.19 -10.38
C TYR A 101 -5.32 -7.15 -9.81
N PHE A 102 -5.43 -7.03 -8.49
CA PHE A 102 -6.70 -6.78 -7.82
C PHE A 102 -6.61 -5.44 -7.10
N PHE A 103 -7.39 -4.46 -7.57
CA PHE A 103 -7.47 -3.13 -6.99
C PHE A 103 -8.84 -2.94 -6.35
N ILE A 104 -8.85 -2.79 -5.03
CA ILE A 104 -10.07 -2.73 -4.21
C ILE A 104 -10.15 -1.38 -3.51
N ASP A 105 -11.33 -0.76 -3.54
CA ASP A 105 -11.67 0.40 -2.71
C ASP A 105 -13.17 0.36 -2.41
N ARG A 106 -13.55 0.68 -1.18
CA ARG A 106 -14.96 0.66 -0.73
C ARG A 106 -15.82 1.75 -1.38
N LYS A 107 -15.21 2.79 -1.95
CA LYS A 107 -15.93 3.92 -2.54
C LYS A 107 -16.05 3.75 -4.06
N GLN A 108 -17.28 3.64 -4.52
CA GLN A 108 -17.61 3.55 -5.94
C GLN A 108 -16.96 4.67 -6.78
N THR A 109 -16.99 5.92 -6.28
CA THR A 109 -16.41 7.06 -7.00
C THR A 109 -14.90 6.95 -7.19
N HIS A 110 -14.20 6.26 -6.28
CA HIS A 110 -12.76 6.00 -6.42
C HIS A 110 -12.49 5.00 -7.53
N ILE A 111 -13.24 3.90 -7.56
CA ILE A 111 -13.10 2.85 -8.58
C ILE A 111 -13.50 3.36 -9.97
N GLU A 112 -14.54 4.18 -10.06
CA GLU A 112 -14.93 4.84 -11.31
C GLU A 112 -13.84 5.77 -11.82
N PHE A 113 -13.26 6.58 -10.93
CA PHE A 113 -12.14 7.44 -11.27
C PHE A 113 -10.92 6.61 -11.71
N LEU A 114 -10.53 5.57 -10.96
CA LEU A 114 -9.42 4.69 -11.32
C LEU A 114 -9.62 4.02 -12.69
N ARG A 115 -10.85 3.59 -13.00
CA ARG A 115 -11.18 3.00 -14.31
C ARG A 115 -10.98 4.01 -15.44
N ASP A 116 -11.42 5.25 -15.27
CA ASP A 116 -11.19 6.34 -16.23
C ASP A 116 -9.70 6.64 -16.41
N GLN A 117 -8.95 6.69 -15.31
CA GLN A 117 -7.50 6.89 -15.37
C GLN A 117 -6.79 5.75 -16.11
N LEU A 118 -7.13 4.49 -15.84
CA LEU A 118 -6.55 3.34 -16.56
C LEU A 118 -6.90 3.36 -18.04
N ALA A 119 -8.11 3.79 -18.42
CA ALA A 119 -8.51 3.94 -19.81
C ALA A 119 -7.68 4.98 -20.59
N GLN A 120 -7.07 5.94 -19.88
CA GLN A 120 -6.19 6.96 -20.45
C GLN A 120 -4.70 6.55 -20.48
N THR A 121 -4.38 5.32 -20.07
CA THR A 121 -3.02 4.78 -20.06
C THR A 121 -2.85 3.64 -21.05
N GLU A 122 -1.61 3.16 -21.20
CA GLU A 122 -1.26 1.95 -21.95
C GLU A 122 -1.97 0.67 -21.44
N PHE A 123 -2.59 0.71 -20.26
CA PHE A 123 -3.24 -0.44 -19.60
C PHE A 123 -4.75 -0.57 -19.87
N ALA A 124 -5.33 0.28 -20.73
CA ALA A 124 -6.78 0.27 -20.99
C ALA A 124 -7.33 -1.12 -21.35
N ASN A 125 -6.59 -1.87 -22.19
CA ASN A 125 -6.98 -3.21 -22.66
C ASN A 125 -6.76 -4.32 -21.62
N GLU A 126 -6.12 -4.01 -20.49
CA GLU A 126 -5.87 -4.95 -19.39
C GLU A 126 -7.01 -4.96 -18.36
N VAL A 127 -7.80 -3.90 -18.31
CA VAL A 127 -8.97 -3.79 -17.41
C VAL A 127 -10.00 -4.86 -17.75
N GLY A 128 -10.38 -5.64 -16.74
CA GLY A 128 -11.29 -6.79 -16.88
C GLY A 128 -10.61 -8.07 -17.37
N ARG A 129 -9.32 -8.04 -17.73
CA ARG A 129 -8.53 -9.21 -18.13
C ARG A 129 -7.51 -9.58 -17.06
N SER A 130 -6.44 -8.79 -16.97
CA SER A 130 -5.39 -8.91 -15.95
C SER A 130 -5.58 -7.90 -14.82
N ILE A 131 -6.28 -6.78 -15.04
CA ILE A 131 -6.58 -5.79 -14.01
C ILE A 131 -8.04 -5.91 -13.58
N HIS A 132 -8.25 -6.36 -12.35
CA HIS A 132 -9.56 -6.55 -11.75
C HIS A 132 -9.84 -5.42 -10.74
N LEU A 133 -10.88 -4.64 -11.00
CA LEU A 133 -11.33 -3.55 -10.13
C LEU A 133 -12.54 -4.00 -9.31
N ALA A 134 -12.57 -3.71 -8.01
CA ALA A 134 -13.69 -4.04 -7.15
C ALA A 134 -14.08 -2.87 -6.23
N THR A 135 -15.37 -2.53 -6.24
CA THR A 135 -15.95 -1.61 -5.26
C THR A 135 -16.43 -2.39 -4.03
N ASP A 136 -15.56 -2.58 -3.06
CA ASP A 136 -15.85 -3.36 -1.86
C ASP A 136 -14.78 -3.10 -0.78
N THR A 137 -14.91 -3.71 0.40
CA THR A 137 -13.81 -3.82 1.35
C THR A 137 -12.85 -4.93 0.94
N PHE A 138 -11.58 -4.82 1.32
CA PHE A 138 -10.60 -5.88 1.07
C PHE A 138 -11.03 -7.19 1.76
N GLU A 139 -11.51 -7.09 3.00
CA GLU A 139 -11.96 -8.20 3.83
C GLU A 139 -13.06 -9.02 3.13
N SER A 140 -14.06 -8.35 2.56
CA SER A 140 -15.15 -9.00 1.82
C SER A 140 -14.69 -9.68 0.53
N ARG A 141 -13.58 -9.24 -0.06
CA ARG A 141 -13.03 -9.78 -1.31
C ARG A 141 -11.93 -10.82 -1.09
N ALA A 142 -11.36 -10.89 0.11
CA ALA A 142 -10.18 -11.69 0.41
C ALA A 142 -10.37 -13.17 0.02
N ASP A 143 -11.51 -13.77 0.37
CA ASP A 143 -11.79 -15.19 0.10
C ASP A 143 -11.78 -15.52 -1.39
N ALA A 144 -12.42 -14.67 -2.20
CA ALA A 144 -12.45 -14.83 -3.64
C ALA A 144 -11.06 -14.66 -4.26
N ILE A 145 -10.29 -13.69 -3.77
CA ILE A 145 -8.92 -13.43 -4.23
C ILE A 145 -7.99 -14.60 -3.86
N ILE A 146 -8.04 -15.09 -2.62
CA ILE A 146 -7.27 -16.24 -2.15
C ILE A 146 -7.61 -17.47 -3.00
N THR A 147 -8.89 -17.71 -3.26
CA THR A 147 -9.35 -18.82 -4.12
C THR A 147 -8.79 -18.70 -5.54
N ALA A 148 -8.87 -17.49 -6.13
CA ALA A 148 -8.35 -17.23 -7.48
C ALA A 148 -6.82 -17.44 -7.55
N ILE A 149 -6.08 -17.01 -6.53
CA ILE A 149 -4.63 -17.22 -6.45
C ILE A 149 -4.29 -18.71 -6.31
N ARG A 150 -5.00 -19.44 -5.45
CA ARG A 150 -4.78 -20.89 -5.26
C ARG A 150 -5.00 -21.67 -6.54
N ALA A 151 -6.00 -21.29 -7.34
CA ALA A 151 -6.29 -21.92 -8.63
C ALA A 151 -5.14 -21.79 -9.65
N LYS A 152 -4.23 -20.82 -9.48
CA LYS A 152 -3.05 -20.62 -10.37
C LYS A 152 -1.87 -21.55 -10.05
N GLY A 153 -1.97 -22.37 -9.00
CA GLY A 153 -1.02 -23.42 -8.69
C GLY A 153 0.11 -23.02 -7.74
N SER A 154 0.95 -23.99 -7.39
CA SER A 154 1.86 -23.89 -6.23
C SER A 154 3.12 -23.04 -6.46
N SER A 155 3.46 -22.72 -7.71
CA SER A 155 4.58 -21.83 -8.05
C SER A 155 4.18 -20.36 -8.06
N HIS A 156 2.88 -20.07 -7.98
CA HIS A 156 2.33 -18.72 -8.02
C HIS A 156 2.74 -17.91 -6.80
N ARG A 157 3.02 -16.63 -7.03
CA ARG A 157 3.44 -15.66 -6.01
C ARG A 157 2.33 -14.65 -5.82
N ALA A 158 2.15 -14.17 -4.59
CA ALA A 158 1.16 -13.16 -4.30
C ALA A 158 1.76 -12.05 -3.44
N LEU A 159 1.59 -10.81 -3.86
CA LEU A 159 2.08 -9.63 -3.16
C LEU A 159 0.88 -8.73 -2.80
N PHE A 160 0.65 -8.53 -1.52
CA PHE A 160 -0.46 -7.75 -0.98
C PHE A 160 0.07 -6.43 -0.41
N PHE A 161 -0.51 -5.33 -0.87
CA PHE A 161 -0.30 -4.00 -0.32
C PHE A 161 -1.54 -3.59 0.48
N LEU A 162 -1.39 -3.57 1.81
CA LEU A 162 -2.47 -3.28 2.74
C LEU A 162 -2.13 -1.99 3.49
N ASP A 163 -2.68 -0.87 3.00
CA ASP A 163 -2.57 0.44 3.66
C ASP A 163 -3.83 0.71 4.47
N GLN A 164 -3.91 0.09 5.65
CA GLN A 164 -5.08 0.23 6.52
C GLN A 164 -4.93 1.42 7.47
N TYR A 165 -5.95 2.27 7.45
CA TYR A 165 -6.25 3.16 8.56
C TYR A 165 -7.12 2.41 9.58
N GLY A 166 -6.58 2.20 10.79
CA GLY A 166 -7.27 1.54 11.89
C GLY A 166 -7.16 0.03 11.80
N TRP A 167 -6.29 -0.55 12.63
CA TRP A 167 -6.16 -1.99 12.76
C TRP A 167 -7.34 -2.58 13.52
N SER A 168 -7.88 -3.69 13.00
CA SER A 168 -8.95 -4.45 13.63
C SER A 168 -8.60 -5.93 13.72
N ALA A 169 -9.26 -6.67 14.61
CA ALA A 169 -9.13 -8.12 14.67
C ALA A 169 -9.48 -8.80 13.33
N VAL A 170 -10.44 -8.23 12.59
CA VAL A 170 -10.85 -8.71 11.25
C VAL A 170 -9.69 -8.59 10.25
N SER A 171 -8.96 -7.47 10.28
CA SER A 171 -7.79 -7.25 9.42
C SER A 171 -6.71 -8.31 9.65
N PHE A 172 -6.38 -8.59 10.92
CA PHE A 172 -5.39 -9.62 11.26
C PHE A 172 -5.87 -11.02 10.93
N GLN A 173 -7.16 -11.32 11.11
CA GLN A 173 -7.72 -12.61 10.71
C GLN A 173 -7.58 -12.81 9.20
N THR A 174 -7.86 -11.79 8.40
CA THR A 174 -7.65 -11.82 6.93
C THR A 174 -6.19 -12.10 6.58
N ILE A 175 -5.24 -11.41 7.24
CA ILE A 175 -3.80 -11.63 7.00
C ILE A 175 -3.37 -13.05 7.39
N ARG A 176 -3.82 -13.56 8.55
CA ARG A 176 -3.54 -14.95 8.95
C ARG A 176 -4.03 -15.94 7.91
N ARG A 177 -5.22 -15.71 7.37
CA ARG A 177 -5.79 -16.55 6.30
C ARG A 177 -4.96 -16.53 5.03
N ILE A 178 -4.49 -15.36 4.59
CA ILE A 178 -3.56 -15.22 3.46
C ILE A 178 -2.35 -16.14 3.66
N PHE A 179 -1.71 -16.09 4.83
CA PHE A 179 -0.53 -16.92 5.13
C PHE A 179 -0.84 -18.40 5.33
N SER A 180 -2.02 -18.76 5.83
CA SER A 180 -2.41 -20.18 6.00
C SER A 180 -2.87 -20.84 4.71
N GLU A 181 -3.45 -20.09 3.78
CA GLU A 181 -4.09 -20.63 2.58
C GLU A 181 -3.23 -20.51 1.31
N LEU A 182 -2.30 -19.54 1.27
CA LEU A 182 -1.40 -19.35 0.13
C LEU A 182 0.00 -19.90 0.43
N LYS A 183 0.62 -20.53 -0.56
CA LYS A 183 1.97 -21.12 -0.41
C LYS A 183 3.08 -20.07 -0.42
N ASN A 184 2.94 -19.02 -1.22
CA ASN A 184 3.97 -17.99 -1.38
C ASN A 184 3.41 -16.55 -1.31
N PRO A 185 2.66 -16.19 -0.25
CA PRO A 185 2.19 -14.83 -0.07
C PRO A 185 3.29 -13.95 0.52
N GLU A 186 3.20 -12.67 0.21
CA GLU A 186 3.90 -11.61 0.88
C GLU A 186 2.96 -10.44 1.10
N VAL A 187 3.01 -9.83 2.30
CA VAL A 187 2.09 -8.77 2.70
C VAL A 187 2.92 -7.58 3.20
N ILE A 188 2.81 -6.45 2.48
CA ILE A 188 3.34 -5.15 2.90
C ILE A 188 2.21 -4.38 3.55
N ILE A 189 2.45 -3.97 4.80
CA ILE A 189 1.46 -3.27 5.58
C ILE A 189 2.00 -1.90 5.94
N THR A 190 1.21 -0.86 5.65
CA THR A 190 1.49 0.50 6.10
C THR A 190 0.44 0.88 7.14
N PHE A 191 0.89 1.42 8.27
CA PHE A 191 0.00 1.90 9.32
C PHE A 191 0.48 3.26 9.84
N SER A 192 -0.47 4.07 10.30
CA SER A 192 -0.11 5.24 11.10
C SER A 192 0.37 4.80 12.48
N VAL A 193 1.39 5.46 13.03
CA VAL A 193 1.91 5.19 14.39
C VAL A 193 0.78 5.24 15.42
N ASP A 194 -0.14 6.20 15.26
CA ASP A 194 -1.35 6.32 16.09
C ASP A 194 -2.19 5.03 16.06
N SER A 195 -2.45 4.46 14.88
CA SER A 195 -3.21 3.21 14.75
C SER A 195 -2.49 2.01 15.33
N LEU A 196 -1.15 1.99 15.30
CA LEU A 196 -0.38 0.92 15.94
C LEU A 196 -0.44 1.03 17.46
N ILE A 197 -0.29 2.24 18.01
CA ILE A 197 -0.43 2.48 19.46
C ILE A 197 -1.83 2.06 19.92
N ASP A 198 -2.88 2.53 19.25
CA ASP A 198 -4.27 2.20 19.59
C ASP A 198 -4.50 0.69 19.61
N TYR A 199 -3.95 -0.02 18.61
CA TYR A 199 -4.04 -1.48 18.54
C TYR A 199 -3.28 -2.16 19.69
N LEU A 200 -2.01 -1.79 19.91
CA LEU A 200 -1.20 -2.39 20.95
C LEU A 200 -1.84 -2.19 22.32
N THR A 201 -2.34 -0.98 22.62
CA THR A 201 -3.05 -0.67 23.88
C THR A 201 -4.35 -1.46 24.02
N ALA A 202 -5.14 -1.59 22.94
CA ALA A 202 -6.37 -2.38 22.96
C ALA A 202 -6.10 -3.88 23.20
N GLU A 203 -5.04 -4.43 22.60
CA GLU A 203 -4.65 -5.83 22.82
C GLU A 203 -3.95 -6.05 24.17
N THR A 204 -3.17 -5.09 24.70
CA THR A 204 -2.64 -5.20 26.07
C THR A 204 -3.78 -5.32 27.09
N THR A 205 -4.90 -4.66 26.82
CA THR A 205 -6.12 -4.77 27.63
C THR A 205 -6.78 -6.15 27.50
N ARG A 206 -6.69 -6.79 26.32
CA ARG A 206 -7.21 -8.15 26.03
C ARG A 206 -6.29 -9.29 26.46
N MET A 207 -4.99 -9.03 26.66
CA MET A 207 -3.98 -10.02 27.08
C MET A 207 -4.24 -10.64 28.46
N LYS A 208 -5.26 -10.20 29.21
CA LYS A 208 -5.81 -10.95 30.35
C LYS A 208 -6.56 -12.24 29.97
N SER A 209 -6.68 -12.55 28.68
CA SER A 209 -7.54 -13.64 28.20
C SER A 209 -7.01 -14.39 26.96
N GLY A 210 -5.69 -14.48 26.80
CA GLY A 210 -5.03 -15.53 26.00
C GLY A 210 -5.19 -15.48 24.48
N GLN A 211 -4.04 -15.47 23.80
CA GLN A 211 -3.84 -15.66 22.35
C GLN A 211 -4.19 -14.48 21.41
N ALA A 212 -3.22 -13.59 21.23
CA ALA A 212 -2.98 -12.90 19.96
C ALA A 212 -1.50 -12.52 19.88
N ILE A 213 -1.01 -12.34 18.65
CA ILE A 213 0.36 -11.96 18.23
C ILE A 213 1.16 -11.33 19.38
N GLU A 214 2.23 -11.99 19.84
CA GLU A 214 3.21 -11.40 20.78
C GLU A 214 3.96 -10.26 20.07
N LEU A 215 3.31 -9.12 19.93
CA LEU A 215 3.99 -7.85 19.88
C LEU A 215 4.19 -7.46 21.34
N ASP A 216 5.44 -7.47 21.79
CA ASP A 216 5.80 -7.16 23.17
C ASP A 216 5.14 -5.82 23.58
N ALA A 217 4.47 -5.83 24.74
CA ALA A 217 3.84 -4.63 25.30
C ALA A 217 4.87 -3.48 25.44
N SER A 218 6.15 -3.81 25.63
CA SER A 218 7.26 -2.85 25.66
C SER A 218 7.39 -2.03 24.37
N LEU A 219 7.03 -2.59 23.21
CA LEU A 219 7.04 -1.89 21.94
C LEU A 219 5.91 -0.83 21.88
N GLY A 220 4.75 -1.13 22.44
CA GLY A 220 3.63 -0.19 22.53
C GLY A 220 3.95 1.00 23.41
N GLU A 221 4.56 0.74 24.57
CA GLU A 221 5.01 1.77 25.50
C GLU A 221 6.12 2.64 24.90
N ALA A 222 7.11 2.03 24.24
CA ALA A 222 8.19 2.75 23.56
C ALA A 222 7.66 3.66 22.45
N LEU A 223 6.73 3.18 21.62
CA LEU A 223 6.13 3.99 20.55
C LEU A 223 5.25 5.13 21.10
N ALA A 224 4.53 4.90 22.20
CA ALA A 224 3.76 5.94 22.89
C ALA A 224 4.67 7.03 23.49
N ALA A 225 5.81 6.64 24.06
CA ALA A 225 6.81 7.58 24.57
C ALA A 225 7.37 8.47 23.45
N MET A 226 7.76 7.89 22.31
CA MET A 226 8.25 8.64 21.14
C MET A 226 7.23 9.63 20.59
N LYS A 227 5.94 9.29 20.63
CA LYS A 227 4.85 10.21 20.24
C LYS A 227 4.73 11.40 21.18
N THR A 228 4.97 11.19 22.48
CA THR A 228 4.91 12.25 23.50
C THR A 228 6.10 13.22 23.36
N GLU A 229 7.28 12.69 23.04
CA GLU A 229 8.49 13.47 22.74
C GLU A 229 8.34 14.32 21.47
N ALA A 230 7.75 13.77 20.40
CA ALA A 230 7.50 14.51 19.15
C ALA A 230 6.53 15.68 19.35
N VAL A 231 5.47 15.50 20.16
CA VAL A 231 4.50 16.55 20.51
C VAL A 231 5.15 17.63 21.41
N SER A 232 6.00 17.23 22.35
CA SER A 232 6.77 18.15 23.20
C SER A 232 7.69 19.04 22.36
N MET A 233 8.42 18.45 21.41
CA MET A 233 9.37 19.16 20.55
C MET A 233 8.69 20.14 19.57
N ASP A 234 7.51 19.78 19.04
CA ASP A 234 6.68 20.68 18.22
C ASP A 234 6.12 21.86 19.06
N THR A 235 5.76 21.60 20.32
CA THR A 235 5.27 22.64 21.25
C THR A 235 6.40 23.60 21.64
N GLN A 236 7.60 23.09 21.91
CA GLN A 236 8.81 23.88 22.17
C GLN A 236 9.22 24.71 20.95
N CYS A 237 9.16 24.15 19.74
CA CYS A 237 9.41 24.89 18.49
C CYS A 237 8.34 25.95 18.20
N TYR A 238 7.10 25.76 18.66
CA TYR A 238 6.01 26.73 18.51
C TYR A 238 6.13 27.89 19.52
N GLU A 239 6.54 27.62 20.76
CA GLU A 239 6.81 28.64 21.77
C GLU A 239 8.04 29.49 21.44
N LEU A 240 9.12 28.88 20.93
CA LEU A 240 10.32 29.61 20.48
C LEU A 240 10.04 30.58 19.31
N ARG A 241 9.03 30.31 18.48
CA ARG A 241 8.60 31.22 17.40
C ARG A 241 7.68 32.36 17.87
N ARG A 242 7.25 32.38 19.13
CA ARG A 242 6.41 33.45 19.71
C ARG A 242 7.19 34.42 20.59
N HIS A 243 8.50 34.25 20.78
CA HIS A 243 9.31 35.25 21.48
C HIS A 243 9.51 36.50 20.60
N PRO A 244 9.10 37.70 21.05
CA PRO A 244 9.26 38.93 20.30
C PRO A 244 10.64 39.53 20.58
N VAL A 245 11.71 38.93 20.06
CA VAL A 245 13.01 39.59 19.95
C VAL A 245 13.57 39.26 18.58
N LEU A 246 13.94 40.29 17.82
CA LEU A 246 14.27 40.30 16.37
C LEU A 246 13.12 40.70 15.43
N ARG A 247 12.37 41.77 15.79
CA ARG A 247 11.98 42.77 14.78
C ARG A 247 13.07 43.84 14.75
N GLY A 248 13.73 43.97 13.61
CA GLY A 248 14.52 45.15 13.27
C GLY A 248 15.90 44.81 12.75
N VAL A 249 16.02 44.60 11.43
CA VAL A 249 16.88 45.42 10.57
C VAL A 249 16.22 45.46 9.19
N SER A 250 15.71 46.62 8.81
CA SER A 250 15.51 46.99 7.40
C SER A 250 16.86 47.46 6.86
N LEU A 251 17.27 46.89 5.73
CA LEU A 251 17.70 47.58 4.49
C LEU A 251 17.82 46.52 3.39
#